data_AF-A0AAD8YHE3-F1
#
_entry.id   AF-A0AAD8YHE3-F1
#
_cell.length_a   1.000
_cell.length_b   1.000
_cell.length_c   1.000
_cell.angle_alpha   90.00
_cell.angle_beta   90.00
_cell.angle_gamma   90.00
#
_symmetry.space_group_name_H-M   'P 1'
#
loop_
_entity.id
_entity.type
_entity.pdbx_description
1 polymer ?
#
loop_
_entity_poly.entity_id
_entity_poly.type
_entity_poly.pdbx_seq_one_letter_code
_entity_poly.pdbx_strand_id
1 'polypeptide(L)'
;MMSANTADSPPAPFRWLKSAELGYAEDANTKNSNQQMDEQEEQEGRVCFHCGKEEANEVTFPKCSKCGVASYCSRDCQVSNWKSGGDKMGHKHTCAAYKRVGEDMMIMFSDDKDAARQDVLSKIRFYAFPYAVYKASKAGRWLLFVQSDSSLAVMSLPIPLLSNGRSCPQQRSVFLHWLTMEEYDKEVCRDDFEMAAMRNELKSAVETYDDKVEVPLLMRFRCGQVAVGVAPLVPDYKLCQILGKEYYGHGQDSGAVQLNIDDV
;
A
#
# COMPACT_ATOMS: atom_id res chain seq x y z
N MET A 1 41.29 -18.37 -15.11
CA MET A 1 40.93 -17.91 -13.76
C MET A 1 39.42 -18.04 -13.64
N MET A 2 38.94 -19.05 -12.93
CA MET A 2 37.51 -19.29 -12.71
C MET A 2 37.05 -18.36 -11.61
N SER A 3 36.18 -17.41 -11.95
CA SER A 3 35.52 -16.55 -10.97
C SER A 3 34.75 -17.41 -9.99
N ALA A 4 35.05 -17.26 -8.71
CA ALA A 4 34.32 -17.92 -7.63
C ALA A 4 32.85 -17.50 -7.70
N ASN A 5 31.96 -18.50 -7.78
CA ASN A 5 30.53 -18.31 -7.55
C ASN A 5 30.35 -17.70 -6.16
N THR A 6 30.03 -16.41 -6.12
CA THR A 6 29.63 -15.72 -4.89
C THR A 6 28.41 -16.42 -4.33
N ALA A 7 28.59 -16.96 -3.14
CA ALA A 7 27.68 -17.85 -2.47
C ALA A 7 26.29 -17.23 -2.26
N ASP A 8 25.32 -18.14 -2.35
CA ASP A 8 23.87 -18.07 -2.20
C ASP A 8 23.48 -17.55 -0.79
N SER A 9 23.78 -16.27 -0.51
CA SER A 9 23.31 -15.63 0.71
C SER A 9 21.78 -15.52 0.63
N PRO A 10 21.03 -15.95 1.66
CA PRO A 10 19.57 -15.86 1.62
C PRO A 10 19.16 -14.41 1.36
N PRO A 11 18.13 -14.18 0.53
CA PRO A 11 17.69 -12.84 0.20
C PRO A 11 17.38 -12.08 1.49
N ALA A 12 17.92 -10.86 1.60
CA ALA A 12 17.73 -10.03 2.77
C ALA A 12 16.22 -9.87 3.04
N PRO A 13 15.74 -10.11 4.27
CA PRO A 13 14.34 -9.90 4.56
C PRO A 13 14.01 -8.42 4.44
N PHE A 14 12.80 -8.13 3.99
CA PHE A 14 12.23 -6.80 4.07
C PHE A 14 12.30 -6.29 5.53
N ARG A 15 12.72 -5.03 5.76
CA ARG A 15 12.84 -4.46 7.10
C ARG A 15 12.27 -3.05 7.20
N TRP A 16 11.34 -2.86 8.14
CA TRP A 16 10.93 -1.53 8.59
C TRP A 16 11.92 -0.99 9.61
N LEU A 17 12.43 0.22 9.36
CA LEU A 17 13.37 0.90 10.25
C LEU A 17 12.64 1.79 11.25
N LYS A 18 11.57 2.45 10.79
CA LYS A 18 10.72 3.32 11.59
C LYS A 18 9.33 3.41 10.99
N SER A 19 8.32 3.43 11.84
CA SER A 19 6.95 3.76 11.49
C SER A 19 6.43 4.85 12.43
N ALA A 20 5.52 5.66 11.92
CA ALA A 20 4.84 6.71 12.67
C ALA A 20 3.41 6.88 12.14
N GLU A 21 2.57 7.46 12.97
CA GLU A 21 1.24 7.91 12.61
C GLU A 21 1.21 9.42 12.76
N LEU A 22 1.07 10.10 11.62
CA LEU A 22 0.97 11.55 11.56
C LEU A 22 -0.39 12.00 12.07
N GLY A 23 -0.44 13.13 12.77
CA GLY A 23 -1.56 13.58 13.61
C GLY A 23 -2.83 14.00 12.86
N TYR A 24 -2.98 13.69 11.57
CA TYR A 24 -4.11 14.16 10.75
C TYR A 24 -5.49 13.68 11.21
N ALA A 25 -5.54 12.64 12.06
CA ALA A 25 -6.78 12.02 12.47
C ALA A 25 -7.60 12.86 13.47
N GLU A 26 -6.99 13.83 14.15
CA GLU A 26 -7.69 14.55 15.23
C GLU A 26 -8.54 15.73 14.74
N ASP A 27 -8.19 16.36 13.61
CA ASP A 27 -8.92 17.53 13.11
C ASP A 27 -10.14 17.20 12.24
N ALA A 28 -10.28 15.95 11.77
CA ALA A 28 -11.48 15.50 11.06
C ALA A 28 -12.73 15.44 11.98
N ASN A 29 -12.55 15.44 13.30
CA ASN A 29 -13.64 15.46 14.27
C ASN A 29 -13.86 16.86 14.90
N THR A 30 -13.02 17.84 14.56
CA THR A 30 -13.17 19.23 15.01
C THR A 30 -14.00 20.00 13.99
N LYS A 31 -15.32 19.93 14.19
CA LYS A 31 -16.36 20.74 13.55
C LYS A 31 -15.88 22.17 13.21
N ASN A 32 -15.46 22.42 11.97
CA ASN A 32 -15.56 23.73 11.32
C ASN A 32 -15.33 23.66 9.80
N SER A 33 -16.45 23.69 9.07
CA SER A 33 -16.64 24.43 7.82
C SER A 33 -15.62 24.25 6.68
N ASN A 34 -15.74 23.16 5.93
CA ASN A 34 -16.02 23.24 4.50
C ASN A 34 -16.82 22.01 4.05
N GLN A 35 -18.13 22.17 4.18
CA GLN A 35 -19.20 21.29 3.73
C GLN A 35 -19.13 21.10 2.22
N GLN A 36 -18.90 19.87 1.72
CA GLN A 36 -19.65 19.34 0.56
C GLN A 36 -19.34 17.90 0.11
N MET A 37 -18.43 17.15 0.75
CA MET A 37 -18.14 15.76 0.29
C MET A 37 -18.26 14.63 1.32
N ASP A 38 -18.28 14.90 2.63
CA ASP A 38 -18.22 13.82 3.65
C ASP A 38 -19.57 13.44 4.31
N GLU A 39 -20.69 14.07 3.94
CA GLU A 39 -22.03 13.69 4.46
C GLU A 39 -22.70 12.54 3.68
N GLN A 40 -22.06 12.00 2.64
CA GLN A 40 -22.60 10.86 1.86
C GLN A 40 -22.10 9.48 2.31
N GLU A 41 -20.97 9.37 3.01
CA GLU A 41 -20.38 8.07 3.37
C GLU A 41 -20.99 7.43 4.64
N GLU A 42 -21.66 8.21 5.50
CA GLU A 42 -22.09 7.73 6.83
C GLU A 42 -23.42 6.95 6.85
N GLN A 43 -24.05 6.70 5.69
CA GLN A 43 -25.34 5.99 5.61
C GLN A 43 -25.42 4.89 4.54
N GLU A 44 -24.30 4.48 3.95
CA GLU A 44 -24.35 3.36 3.01
C GLU A 44 -24.38 2.02 3.77
N GLY A 45 -25.60 1.47 3.91
CA GLY A 45 -25.85 0.17 4.53
C GLY A 45 -24.98 -0.95 3.95
N ARG A 46 -24.73 -1.98 4.76
CA ARG A 46 -23.90 -3.13 4.38
C ARG A 46 -24.53 -3.86 3.20
N VAL A 47 -23.68 -4.45 2.35
CA VAL A 47 -24.11 -5.26 1.22
C VAL A 47 -23.52 -6.64 1.29
N CYS A 48 -24.18 -7.61 0.68
CA CYS A 48 -23.68 -8.97 0.61
C CYS A 48 -22.40 -9.03 -0.23
N PHE A 49 -21.32 -9.55 0.36
CA PHE A 49 -20.01 -9.71 -0.29
C PHE A 49 -20.00 -10.63 -1.52
N HIS A 50 -21.08 -11.36 -1.78
CA HIS A 50 -21.21 -12.23 -2.95
C HIS A 50 -22.05 -11.61 -4.06
N CYS A 51 -23.28 -11.18 -3.73
CA CYS A 51 -24.27 -10.78 -4.71
C CYS A 51 -24.59 -9.28 -4.70
N GLY A 52 -23.98 -8.49 -3.79
CA GLY A 52 -24.20 -7.05 -3.68
C GLY A 52 -25.57 -6.64 -3.15
N LYS A 53 -26.43 -7.59 -2.74
CA LYS A 53 -27.74 -7.28 -2.16
C LYS A 53 -27.57 -6.40 -0.92
N GLU A 54 -28.34 -5.33 -0.80
CA GLU A 54 -28.33 -4.45 0.37
C GLU A 54 -29.02 -5.09 1.58
N GLU A 55 -28.43 -4.85 2.75
CA GLU A 55 -29.01 -5.20 4.04
C GLU A 55 -30.17 -4.25 4.35
N ALA A 56 -31.39 -4.80 4.46
CA ALA A 56 -32.56 -4.01 4.83
C ALA A 56 -32.57 -3.76 6.35
N ASN A 57 -33.17 -2.64 6.78
CA ASN A 57 -33.20 -2.20 8.19
C ASN A 57 -33.71 -3.26 9.20
N GLU A 58 -34.53 -4.21 8.75
CA GLU A 58 -35.13 -5.24 9.61
C GLU A 58 -34.35 -6.57 9.63
N VAL A 59 -33.35 -6.75 8.76
CA VAL A 59 -32.67 -8.04 8.57
C VAL A 59 -31.17 -7.85 8.62
N THR A 60 -30.54 -8.32 9.71
CA THR A 60 -29.08 -8.35 9.82
C THR A 60 -28.49 -9.54 9.06
N PHE A 61 -27.57 -9.27 8.14
CA PHE A 61 -26.81 -10.27 7.41
C PHE A 61 -25.81 -10.97 8.32
N PRO A 62 -25.76 -12.31 8.34
CA PRO A 62 -24.71 -13.03 9.04
C PRO A 62 -23.32 -12.67 8.52
N LYS A 63 -22.41 -12.47 9.47
CA LYS A 63 -20.99 -12.19 9.22
C LYS A 63 -20.18 -13.48 9.13
N CYS A 64 -19.06 -13.42 8.41
CA CYS A 64 -18.09 -14.49 8.38
C CYS A 64 -17.50 -14.70 9.79
N SER A 65 -17.66 -15.90 10.35
CA SER A 65 -17.18 -16.21 11.71
C SER A 65 -15.67 -16.13 11.90
N LYS A 66 -14.88 -16.08 10.81
CA LYS A 66 -13.41 -15.99 10.88
C LYS A 66 -12.89 -14.57 10.96
N CYS A 67 -13.38 -13.68 10.09
CA CYS A 67 -12.92 -12.30 10.04
C CYS A 67 -13.84 -11.33 10.78
N GLY A 68 -15.11 -11.68 11.02
CA GLY A 68 -16.11 -10.76 11.59
C GLY A 68 -16.62 -9.71 10.61
N VAL A 69 -15.93 -9.46 9.49
CA VAL A 69 -16.23 -8.33 8.59
C VAL A 69 -17.21 -8.71 7.49
N ALA A 70 -16.86 -9.68 6.64
CA ALA A 70 -17.64 -9.97 5.43
C ALA A 70 -19.05 -10.45 5.75
N SER A 71 -20.07 -9.78 5.23
CA SER A 71 -21.49 -10.06 5.46
C SER A 71 -22.15 -10.73 4.25
N TYR A 72 -23.14 -11.59 4.52
CA TYR A 72 -23.82 -12.37 3.49
C TYR A 72 -25.32 -12.42 3.73
N CYS A 73 -26.13 -12.27 2.67
CA CYS A 73 -27.58 -12.39 2.80
C CYS A 73 -28.06 -13.83 3.06
N SER A 74 -27.21 -14.84 2.80
CA SER A 74 -27.49 -16.24 3.06
C SER A 74 -26.21 -17.08 3.21
N ARG A 75 -26.35 -18.28 3.78
CA ARG A 75 -25.26 -19.27 3.86
C ARG A 75 -24.76 -19.68 2.47
N ASP A 76 -25.64 -19.77 1.50
CA ASP A 76 -25.27 -20.13 0.12
C ASP A 76 -24.37 -19.06 -0.51
N CYS A 77 -24.70 -17.78 -0.32
CA CYS A 77 -23.83 -16.69 -0.77
C CYS A 77 -22.44 -16.75 -0.12
N GLN A 78 -22.37 -17.09 1.18
CA GLN A 78 -21.10 -17.26 1.87
C GLN A 78 -20.26 -18.41 1.29
N VAL A 79 -20.90 -19.57 1.02
CA VAL A 79 -20.21 -20.74 0.45
C VAL A 79 -19.75 -20.47 -0.97
N SER A 80 -20.59 -19.83 -1.79
CA SER A 80 -20.26 -19.44 -3.17
C SER A 80 -19.10 -18.45 -3.22
N ASN A 81 -19.06 -17.47 -2.32
CA ASN A 81 -17.96 -16.51 -2.25
C ASN A 81 -16.67 -17.11 -1.67
N TRP A 82 -16.73 -18.22 -0.93
CA TRP A 82 -15.57 -18.74 -0.21
C TRP A 82 -14.41 -19.11 -1.13
N LYS A 83 -14.67 -19.85 -2.21
CA LYS A 83 -13.63 -20.40 -3.10
C LYS A 83 -13.45 -19.66 -4.43
N SER A 84 -14.25 -18.64 -4.72
CA SER A 84 -14.69 -18.24 -6.09
C SER A 84 -13.77 -18.59 -7.26
N GLY A 85 -14.37 -19.16 -8.31
CA GLY A 85 -13.68 -19.63 -9.52
C GLY A 85 -13.64 -18.60 -10.68
N GLY A 86 -12.87 -18.93 -11.72
CA GLY A 86 -12.57 -18.03 -12.83
C GLY A 86 -11.63 -16.90 -12.39
N ASP A 87 -11.85 -15.69 -12.91
CA ASP A 87 -11.01 -14.51 -12.65
C ASP A 87 -11.30 -13.80 -11.32
N LYS A 88 -12.27 -14.27 -10.53
CA LYS A 88 -12.67 -13.63 -9.27
C LYS A 88 -11.97 -14.24 -8.07
N MET A 89 -11.29 -13.42 -7.27
CA MET A 89 -10.65 -13.85 -6.02
C MET A 89 -11.67 -14.14 -4.91
N GLY A 90 -11.63 -15.35 -4.36
CA GLY A 90 -12.57 -15.78 -3.33
C GLY A 90 -12.25 -15.25 -1.94
N HIS A 91 -13.27 -15.18 -1.08
CA HIS A 91 -13.12 -14.71 0.29
C HIS A 91 -12.09 -15.50 1.10
N LYS A 92 -11.82 -16.77 0.77
CA LYS A 92 -10.75 -17.54 1.40
C LYS A 92 -9.40 -16.81 1.35
N HIS A 93 -9.09 -16.14 0.25
CA HIS A 93 -7.83 -15.42 0.05
C HIS A 93 -7.85 -14.01 0.65
N THR A 94 -9.03 -13.41 0.83
CA THR A 94 -9.16 -12.05 1.37
C THR A 94 -9.52 -12.01 2.86
N CYS A 95 -9.97 -13.12 3.44
CA CYS A 95 -10.45 -13.20 4.82
C CYS A 95 -9.43 -12.74 5.86
N ALA A 96 -8.13 -13.03 5.66
CA ALA A 96 -7.08 -12.60 6.59
C ALA A 96 -6.90 -11.08 6.55
N ALA A 97 -6.90 -10.47 5.36
CA ALA A 97 -6.80 -9.04 5.20
C ALA A 97 -7.99 -8.30 5.81
N TYR A 98 -9.22 -8.81 5.62
CA TYR A 98 -10.40 -8.22 6.28
C TYR A 98 -10.36 -8.37 7.79
N LYS A 99 -9.89 -9.52 8.32
CA LYS A 99 -9.73 -9.68 9.77
C LYS A 99 -8.79 -8.62 10.36
N ARG A 100 -7.72 -8.31 9.64
CA ARG A 100 -6.73 -7.31 10.01
C ARG A 100 -7.26 -5.88 9.97
N VAL A 101 -8.06 -5.57 8.94
CA VAL A 101 -8.60 -4.22 8.71
C VAL A 101 -9.82 -3.93 9.59
N GLY A 102 -10.58 -4.94 9.99
CA GLY A 102 -11.77 -4.74 10.83
C GLY A 102 -12.97 -4.15 10.08
N GLU A 103 -14.03 -3.85 10.83
CA GLU A 103 -15.28 -3.30 10.28
C GLU A 103 -15.19 -1.79 10.07
N ASP A 104 -14.44 -1.11 10.95
CA ASP A 104 -14.19 0.32 10.97
C ASP A 104 -13.10 0.76 9.99
N MET A 105 -12.51 -0.17 9.22
CA MET A 105 -11.43 0.10 8.29
C MET A 105 -10.17 0.68 8.97
N MET A 106 -9.92 0.29 10.22
CA MET A 106 -8.79 0.75 11.03
C MET A 106 -7.88 -0.40 11.43
N ILE A 107 -6.58 -0.27 11.15
CA ILE A 107 -5.57 -1.25 11.56
C ILE A 107 -5.01 -0.83 12.92
N MET A 108 -5.44 -1.51 13.98
CA MET A 108 -5.13 -1.12 15.36
C MET A 108 -3.72 -1.53 15.82
N PHE A 109 -3.21 -2.67 15.35
CA PHE A 109 -1.97 -3.25 15.86
C PHE A 109 -0.78 -2.92 14.94
N SER A 110 0.38 -2.66 15.54
CA SER A 110 1.62 -2.33 14.80
C SER A 110 2.02 -3.43 13.82
N ASP A 111 2.03 -4.68 14.25
CA ASP A 111 2.47 -5.82 13.43
C ASP A 111 1.54 -6.01 12.21
N ASP A 112 0.26 -5.71 12.39
CA ASP A 112 -0.72 -5.71 11.31
C ASP A 112 -0.49 -4.54 10.34
N LYS A 113 -0.08 -3.36 10.83
CA LYS A 113 0.32 -2.24 9.97
C LYS A 113 1.56 -2.61 9.15
N ASP A 114 2.52 -3.32 9.73
CA ASP A 114 3.72 -3.81 9.05
C ASP A 114 3.37 -4.80 7.93
N ALA A 115 2.52 -5.78 8.23
CA ALA A 115 2.02 -6.74 7.26
C ALA A 115 1.21 -6.07 6.14
N ALA A 116 0.36 -5.09 6.48
CA ALA A 116 -0.43 -4.33 5.51
C ALA A 116 0.46 -3.55 4.54
N ARG A 117 1.53 -2.89 5.02
CA ARG A 117 2.48 -2.17 4.16
C ARG A 117 3.25 -3.13 3.26
N GLN A 118 3.63 -4.29 3.79
CA GLN A 118 4.26 -5.34 3.00
C GLN A 118 3.33 -5.89 1.91
N ASP A 119 2.03 -6.05 2.19
CA ASP A 119 1.04 -6.46 1.18
C ASP A 119 0.91 -5.42 0.07
N VAL A 120 0.87 -4.12 0.40
CA VAL A 120 0.86 -3.03 -0.59
C VAL A 120 2.11 -3.08 -1.47
N LEU A 121 3.29 -3.13 -0.85
CA LEU A 121 4.55 -3.15 -1.58
C LEU A 121 4.67 -4.40 -2.47
N SER A 122 4.21 -5.56 -1.98
CA SER A 122 4.29 -6.82 -2.73
C SER A 122 3.50 -6.78 -4.04
N LYS A 123 2.40 -6.00 -4.10
CA LYS A 123 1.63 -5.79 -5.33
C LYS A 123 2.40 -4.94 -6.33
N ILE A 124 3.02 -3.85 -5.87
CA ILE A 124 3.62 -2.86 -6.78
C ILE A 124 5.10 -3.09 -7.09
N ARG A 125 5.81 -3.96 -6.35
CA ARG A 125 7.28 -4.09 -6.42
C ARG A 125 7.83 -4.42 -7.82
N PHE A 126 7.08 -5.16 -8.63
CA PHE A 126 7.47 -5.49 -10.01
C PHE A 126 7.47 -4.28 -10.96
N TYR A 127 6.92 -3.15 -10.53
CA TYR A 127 6.95 -1.87 -11.26
C TYR A 127 7.80 -0.84 -10.49
N ALA A 128 7.61 -0.79 -9.17
CA ALA A 128 8.28 0.16 -8.29
C ALA A 128 9.80 -0.03 -8.20
N PHE A 129 10.29 -1.27 -8.19
CA PHE A 129 11.73 -1.53 -8.12
C PHE A 129 12.45 -1.32 -9.46
N PRO A 130 11.92 -1.77 -10.62
CA PRO A 130 12.45 -1.34 -11.90
C PRO A 130 12.48 0.19 -12.07
N TYR A 131 11.45 0.89 -11.57
CA TYR A 131 11.42 2.35 -11.53
C TYR A 131 12.59 2.92 -10.71
N ALA A 132 12.76 2.45 -9.47
CA ALA A 132 13.86 2.86 -8.58
C ALA A 132 15.24 2.60 -9.21
N VAL A 133 15.47 1.40 -9.76
CA VAL A 133 16.74 1.02 -10.40
C VAL A 133 17.01 1.87 -11.64
N TYR A 134 16.00 2.09 -12.47
CA TYR A 134 16.12 2.96 -13.65
C TYR A 134 16.51 4.38 -13.25
N LYS A 135 15.79 4.98 -12.29
CA LYS A 135 16.07 6.33 -11.82
C LYS A 135 17.42 6.43 -11.12
N ALA A 136 17.80 5.43 -10.32
CA ALA A 136 19.10 5.36 -9.67
C ALA A 136 20.25 5.40 -10.69
N SER A 137 20.09 4.72 -11.84
CA SER A 137 21.09 4.73 -12.91
C SER A 137 21.29 6.09 -13.61
N LYS A 138 20.31 7.00 -13.47
CA LYS A 138 20.29 8.32 -14.11
C LYS A 138 20.65 9.44 -13.14
N ALA A 139 20.06 9.41 -11.96
CA ALA A 139 20.13 10.48 -10.97
C ALA A 139 21.08 10.16 -9.81
N GLY A 140 21.48 8.90 -9.61
CA GLY A 140 22.30 8.47 -8.48
C GLY A 140 21.50 7.85 -7.33
N ARG A 141 22.18 7.65 -6.20
CA ARG A 141 21.67 6.93 -5.02
C ARG A 141 20.72 7.80 -4.20
N TRP A 142 19.45 7.42 -4.17
CA TRP A 142 18.38 8.19 -3.55
C TRP A 142 17.31 7.24 -2.97
N LEU A 143 16.13 7.74 -2.63
CA LEU A 143 15.04 6.94 -2.06
C LEU A 143 13.82 6.84 -2.96
N LEU A 144 13.12 5.70 -2.84
CA LEU A 144 11.80 5.51 -3.43
C LEU A 144 10.74 5.99 -2.46
N PHE A 145 10.06 7.09 -2.79
CA PHE A 145 8.92 7.57 -2.03
C PHE A 145 7.61 7.09 -2.67
N VAL A 146 6.84 6.32 -1.91
CA VAL A 146 5.54 5.76 -2.30
C VAL A 146 4.45 6.49 -1.54
N GLN A 147 3.61 7.22 -2.26
CA GLN A 147 2.51 7.98 -1.66
C GLN A 147 1.16 7.45 -2.16
N SER A 148 0.15 7.45 -1.31
CA SER A 148 -1.23 7.18 -1.72
C SER A 148 -2.20 8.11 -1.01
N ASP A 149 -3.22 8.55 -1.75
CA ASP A 149 -4.36 9.29 -1.21
C ASP A 149 -5.44 8.37 -0.63
N SER A 150 -5.19 7.06 -0.58
CA SER A 150 -6.00 6.08 0.16
C SER A 150 -5.36 5.76 1.51
N SER A 151 -6.19 5.30 2.46
CA SER A 151 -5.69 4.82 3.75
C SER A 151 -4.91 3.51 3.60
N LEU A 152 -4.01 3.22 4.55
CA LEU A 152 -3.28 1.95 4.58
C LEU A 152 -4.24 0.75 4.61
N ALA A 153 -5.35 0.86 5.34
CA ALA A 153 -6.38 -0.16 5.41
C ALA A 153 -6.94 -0.49 4.01
N VAL A 154 -7.42 0.53 3.28
CA VAL A 154 -7.98 0.39 1.92
C VAL A 154 -6.94 -0.19 0.94
N MET A 155 -5.70 0.31 1.00
CA MET A 155 -4.63 -0.14 0.11
C MET A 155 -4.20 -1.59 0.38
N SER A 156 -4.30 -2.03 1.64
CA SER A 156 -3.91 -3.39 2.03
C SER A 156 -4.89 -4.46 1.57
N LEU A 157 -6.14 -4.12 1.25
CA LEU A 157 -7.16 -5.10 0.83
C LEU A 157 -6.78 -5.74 -0.52
N PRO A 158 -6.95 -7.06 -0.72
CA PRO A 158 -6.57 -7.70 -1.98
C PRO A 158 -7.46 -7.30 -3.16
N ILE A 159 -8.71 -6.93 -2.90
CA ILE A 159 -9.71 -6.52 -3.89
C ILE A 159 -10.28 -5.15 -3.50
N PRO A 160 -10.82 -4.37 -4.44
CA PRO A 160 -11.33 -3.01 -4.17
C PRO A 160 -12.75 -3.06 -3.57
N LEU A 161 -12.96 -3.85 -2.52
CA LEU A 161 -14.21 -3.92 -1.76
C LEU A 161 -13.95 -3.52 -0.30
N LEU A 162 -14.69 -2.56 0.22
CA LEU A 162 -14.62 -2.09 1.60
C LEU A 162 -15.22 -3.11 2.60
N SER A 163 -15.07 -2.84 3.90
CA SER A 163 -15.60 -3.69 4.99
C SER A 163 -17.12 -3.86 4.96
N ASN A 164 -17.85 -2.89 4.42
CA ASN A 164 -19.29 -2.93 4.23
C ASN A 164 -19.72 -3.73 2.98
N GLY A 165 -18.76 -4.24 2.19
CA GLY A 165 -18.99 -5.04 0.99
C GLY A 165 -19.14 -4.24 -0.30
N ARG A 166 -19.10 -2.91 -0.23
CA ARG A 166 -19.22 -2.01 -1.38
C ARG A 166 -17.87 -1.80 -2.05
N SER A 167 -17.88 -1.42 -3.32
CA SER A 167 -16.65 -1.08 -4.04
C SER A 167 -16.00 0.18 -3.46
N CYS A 168 -14.68 0.26 -3.51
CA CYS A 168 -13.97 1.49 -3.18
C CYS A 168 -14.49 2.65 -4.07
N PRO A 169 -14.84 3.82 -3.51
CA PRO A 169 -15.39 4.93 -4.28
C PRO A 169 -14.36 5.56 -5.23
N GLN A 170 -13.07 5.41 -4.91
CA GLN A 170 -11.95 5.93 -5.69
C GLN A 170 -11.05 4.78 -6.14
N GLN A 171 -10.43 4.94 -7.31
CA GLN A 171 -9.41 4.00 -7.79
C GLN A 171 -8.22 4.01 -6.84
N ARG A 172 -7.77 2.82 -6.44
CA ARG A 172 -6.62 2.69 -5.54
C ARG A 172 -5.34 2.86 -6.32
N SER A 173 -4.62 3.95 -6.08
CA SER A 173 -3.35 4.23 -6.73
C SER A 173 -2.24 4.57 -5.74
N VAL A 174 -1.01 4.38 -6.21
CA VAL A 174 0.20 4.91 -5.58
C VAL A 174 0.95 5.79 -6.55
N PHE A 175 1.56 6.85 -6.03
CA PHE A 175 2.54 7.67 -6.73
C PHE A 175 3.95 7.25 -6.32
N LEU A 176 4.80 7.04 -7.31
CA LEU A 176 6.20 6.70 -7.13
C LEU A 176 7.07 7.91 -7.46
N HIS A 177 7.80 8.37 -6.48
CA HIS A 177 8.78 9.45 -6.60
C HIS A 177 10.17 8.88 -6.32
N TRP A 178 11.18 9.37 -7.06
CA TRP A 178 12.57 9.10 -6.77
C TRP A 178 13.20 10.39 -6.28
N LEU A 179 13.43 10.50 -4.97
CA LEU A 179 13.73 11.78 -4.32
C LEU A 179 15.12 11.79 -3.72
N THR A 180 15.86 12.85 -3.99
CA THR A 180 17.05 13.20 -3.22
C THR A 180 16.70 13.59 -1.79
N MET A 181 17.67 13.55 -0.88
CA MET A 181 17.46 14.05 0.49
C MET A 181 17.16 15.56 0.52
N GLU A 182 17.67 16.32 -0.47
CA GLU A 182 17.41 17.75 -0.57
C GLU A 182 15.97 18.04 -1.03
N GLU A 183 15.47 17.30 -2.02
CA GLU A 183 14.06 17.36 -2.45
C GLU A 183 13.12 16.92 -1.32
N TYR A 184 13.47 15.86 -0.60
CA TYR A 184 12.73 15.44 0.60
C TYR A 184 12.61 16.57 1.63
N ASP A 185 13.72 17.25 1.93
CA ASP A 185 13.73 18.36 2.89
C ASP A 185 12.94 19.58 2.37
N LYS A 186 13.03 19.91 1.07
CA LYS A 186 12.43 21.12 0.48
C LYS A 186 10.97 20.99 0.07
N GLU A 187 10.56 19.80 -0.34
CA GLU A 187 9.22 19.55 -0.88
C GLU A 187 8.38 18.82 0.16
N VAL A 188 8.84 17.67 0.65
CA VAL A 188 8.05 16.82 1.55
C VAL A 188 7.98 17.41 2.96
N CYS A 189 9.12 17.70 3.59
CA CYS A 189 9.14 18.23 4.96
C CYS A 189 8.61 19.67 5.06
N ARG A 190 8.68 20.45 3.97
CA ARG A 190 8.14 21.81 3.94
C ARG A 190 6.62 21.80 3.95
N ASP A 191 6.03 20.92 3.15
CA ASP A 191 4.59 20.81 3.02
C ASP A 191 3.99 20.06 4.23
N ASP A 192 4.81 19.28 4.93
CA ASP A 192 4.42 18.44 6.07
C ASP A 192 5.56 18.27 7.07
N PHE A 193 5.61 19.16 8.08
CA PHE A 193 6.73 19.24 9.03
C PHE A 193 6.90 17.96 9.86
N GLU A 194 5.85 17.16 10.05
CA GLU A 194 5.92 15.92 10.82
C GLU A 194 6.79 14.87 10.12
N MET A 195 6.94 14.96 8.78
CA MET A 195 7.86 14.11 8.01
C MET A 195 9.32 14.31 8.41
N ALA A 196 9.67 15.44 9.02
CA ALA A 196 11.02 15.64 9.55
C ALA A 196 11.40 14.59 10.60
N ALA A 197 10.41 13.99 11.30
CA ALA A 197 10.65 12.91 12.26
C ALA A 197 11.25 11.65 11.63
N MET A 198 11.04 11.42 10.32
CA MET A 198 11.54 10.24 9.60
C MET A 198 12.94 10.45 9.00
N ARG A 199 13.45 11.68 9.04
CA ARG A 199 14.62 12.11 8.27
C ARG A 199 15.89 11.35 8.63
N ASN A 200 16.14 11.12 9.92
CA ASN A 200 17.39 10.51 10.38
C ASN A 200 17.50 9.05 9.92
N GLU A 201 16.42 8.29 10.07
CA GLU A 201 16.36 6.88 9.65
C GLU A 201 16.38 6.76 8.14
N LEU A 202 15.72 7.67 7.43
CA LEU A 202 15.75 7.71 5.96
C LEU A 202 17.15 8.02 5.43
N LYS A 203 17.83 9.03 5.99
CA LYS A 203 19.20 9.37 5.63
C LYS A 203 20.14 8.18 5.86
N SER A 204 20.05 7.55 7.03
CA SER A 204 20.84 6.36 7.38
C SER A 204 20.60 5.23 6.38
N ALA A 205 19.35 4.98 5.98
CA ALA A 205 19.01 3.97 4.99
C ALA A 205 19.66 4.26 3.62
N VAL A 206 19.57 5.50 3.13
CA VAL A 206 20.14 5.92 1.83
C VAL A 206 21.68 5.85 1.82
N GLU A 207 22.32 6.16 2.94
CA GLU A 207 23.78 6.12 3.04
C GLU A 207 24.35 4.70 3.11
N THR A 208 23.58 3.73 3.61
CA THR A 208 24.11 2.39 3.96
C THR A 208 23.66 1.26 3.04
N TYR A 209 22.63 1.43 2.22
CA TYR A 209 22.07 0.34 1.40
C TYR A 209 22.98 -0.12 0.24
N ASP A 210 22.81 -1.37 -0.21
CA ASP A 210 23.41 -1.86 -1.47
C ASP A 210 22.39 -1.71 -2.62
N ASP A 211 22.71 -0.88 -3.61
CA ASP A 211 21.81 -0.55 -4.73
C ASP A 211 21.58 -1.71 -5.71
N LYS A 212 22.35 -2.80 -5.57
CA LYS A 212 22.17 -4.04 -6.34
C LYS A 212 21.37 -5.10 -5.60
N VAL A 213 21.07 -4.89 -4.32
CA VAL A 213 20.39 -5.89 -3.48
C VAL A 213 19.08 -5.34 -2.94
N GLU A 214 18.97 -4.03 -2.69
CA GLU A 214 17.88 -3.45 -1.96
C GLU A 214 17.58 -1.99 -2.34
N VAL A 215 16.42 -1.50 -1.93
CA VAL A 215 15.94 -0.14 -2.18
C VAL A 215 15.48 0.48 -0.87
N PRO A 216 16.02 1.65 -0.47
CA PRO A 216 15.48 2.42 0.63
C PRO A 216 14.15 3.03 0.21
N LEU A 217 13.15 2.91 1.07
CA LEU A 217 11.80 3.33 0.77
C LEU A 217 11.17 4.14 1.89
N LEU A 218 10.33 5.07 1.50
CA LEU A 218 9.44 5.81 2.36
C LEU A 218 8.02 5.58 1.85
N MET A 219 7.10 5.16 2.72
CA MET A 219 5.67 5.06 2.38
C MET A 219 4.88 6.09 3.17
N ARG A 220 3.90 6.73 2.53
CA ARG A 220 2.92 7.63 3.15
C ARG A 220 1.51 7.32 2.61
N PHE A 221 0.55 7.24 3.52
CA PHE A 221 -0.86 7.02 3.21
C PHE A 221 -1.71 8.16 3.76
N ARG A 222 -2.91 8.37 3.20
CA ARG A 222 -3.83 9.44 3.61
C ARG A 222 -4.18 9.43 5.10
N CYS A 223 -4.25 8.26 5.72
CA CYS A 223 -4.55 8.12 7.16
C CYS A 223 -3.35 8.41 8.07
N GLY A 224 -2.36 9.18 7.61
CA GLY A 224 -1.17 9.56 8.39
C GLY A 224 -0.16 8.44 8.63
N GLN A 225 -0.42 7.20 8.19
CA GLN A 225 0.56 6.13 8.33
C GLN A 225 1.78 6.41 7.45
N VAL A 226 2.94 6.52 8.09
CA VAL A 226 4.22 6.76 7.44
C VAL A 226 5.24 5.74 7.91
N ALA A 227 6.09 5.28 7.00
CA ALA A 227 7.18 4.39 7.37
C ALA A 227 8.39 4.46 6.45
N VAL A 228 9.56 4.31 7.08
CA VAL A 228 10.85 4.14 6.43
C VAL A 228 11.25 2.68 6.51
N GLY A 229 11.69 2.12 5.40
CA GLY A 229 12.16 0.75 5.32
C GLY A 229 13.25 0.56 4.27
N VAL A 230 13.75 -0.66 4.21
CA VAL A 230 14.64 -1.13 3.15
C VAL A 230 14.08 -2.45 2.64
N ALA A 231 13.85 -2.53 1.33
CA ALA A 231 13.26 -3.69 0.70
C ALA A 231 14.27 -4.41 -0.19
N PRO A 232 14.36 -5.75 -0.14
CA PRO A 232 15.13 -6.50 -1.12
C PRO A 232 14.55 -6.31 -2.51
N LEU A 233 15.42 -6.20 -3.51
CA LEU A 233 15.04 -6.16 -4.91
C LEU A 233 14.41 -7.49 -5.32
N VAL A 234 13.12 -7.43 -5.64
CA VAL A 234 12.37 -8.50 -6.29
C VAL A 234 11.57 -7.90 -7.45
N PRO A 235 11.92 -8.17 -8.71
CA PRO A 235 12.95 -9.13 -9.14
C PRO A 235 14.38 -8.63 -8.90
N ASP A 236 15.39 -9.46 -9.20
CA ASP A 236 16.79 -9.08 -9.04
C ASP A 236 17.19 -7.83 -9.86
N TYR A 237 18.34 -7.25 -9.52
CA TYR A 237 18.82 -6.01 -10.10
C TYR A 237 18.92 -6.02 -11.64
N LYS A 238 19.40 -7.11 -12.25
CA LYS A 238 19.56 -7.16 -13.71
C LYS A 238 18.20 -7.14 -14.40
N LEU A 239 17.23 -7.89 -13.87
CA LEU A 239 15.88 -7.86 -14.41
C LEU A 239 15.23 -6.49 -14.16
N CYS A 240 15.42 -5.88 -13.00
CA CYS A 240 14.97 -4.51 -12.73
C CYS A 240 15.57 -3.49 -13.72
N GLN A 241 16.84 -3.64 -14.12
CA GLN A 241 17.45 -2.76 -15.14
C GLN A 241 16.80 -2.91 -16.52
N ILE A 242 16.45 -4.14 -16.92
CA ILE A 242 15.78 -4.41 -18.20
C ILE A 242 14.37 -3.82 -18.17
N LEU A 243 13.56 -4.24 -17.19
CA LEU A 243 12.18 -3.77 -17.02
C LEU A 243 12.12 -2.24 -16.85
N GLY A 244 13.09 -1.67 -16.12
CA GLY A 244 13.13 -0.22 -15.90
C GLY A 244 13.33 0.57 -17.19
N LYS A 245 14.18 0.06 -18.09
CA LYS A 245 14.36 0.65 -19.43
C LYS A 245 13.12 0.46 -20.30
N GLU A 246 12.49 -0.71 -20.26
CA GLU A 246 11.29 -1.00 -21.05
C GLU A 246 10.09 -0.14 -20.61
N TYR A 247 9.85 -0.05 -19.30
CA TYR A 247 8.72 0.67 -18.74
C TYR A 247 8.92 2.19 -18.76
N TYR A 248 10.14 2.67 -18.51
CA TYR A 248 10.41 4.08 -18.22
C TYR A 248 11.43 4.75 -19.14
N GLY A 249 12.06 4.02 -20.06
CA GLY A 249 13.12 4.54 -20.94
C GLY A 249 12.64 5.38 -22.13
N HIS A 250 11.33 5.41 -22.39
CA HIS A 250 10.73 6.11 -23.55
C HIS A 250 9.96 7.39 -23.19
N GLY A 251 9.87 7.76 -21.90
CA GLY A 251 9.10 8.91 -21.42
C GLY A 251 9.93 10.14 -21.06
N GLN A 252 9.26 11.26 -20.72
CA GLN A 252 9.93 12.41 -20.11
C GLN A 252 10.50 12.02 -18.74
N ASP A 253 11.83 12.07 -18.62
CA ASP A 253 12.63 11.51 -17.53
C ASP A 253 12.39 12.11 -16.12
N SER A 254 11.50 13.08 -15.94
CA SER A 254 11.43 13.90 -14.70
C SER A 254 10.14 13.78 -13.87
N GLY A 255 9.18 12.94 -14.26
CA GLY A 255 7.89 12.84 -13.55
C GLY A 255 7.80 11.73 -12.50
N ALA A 256 6.89 11.91 -11.55
CA ALA A 256 6.36 10.83 -10.72
C ALA A 256 5.55 9.85 -11.59
N VAL A 257 5.52 8.58 -11.17
CA VAL A 257 4.74 7.52 -11.85
C VAL A 257 3.55 7.16 -10.99
N GLN A 258 2.34 7.23 -11.56
CA GLN A 258 1.14 6.70 -10.92
C GLN A 258 0.94 5.24 -11.32
N LEU A 259 0.73 4.38 -10.34
CA LEU A 259 0.34 2.99 -10.53
C LEU A 259 -1.05 2.77 -9.94
N ASN A 260 -1.95 2.18 -10.70
CA ASN A 260 -3.24 1.72 -10.20
C ASN A 260 -3.08 0.29 -9.68
N ILE A 261 -3.29 0.09 -8.38
CA ILE A 261 -3.03 -1.22 -7.73
C ILE A 261 -3.93 -2.32 -8.27
N ASP A 262 -5.14 -1.97 -8.70
CA ASP A 262 -6.12 -2.93 -9.22
C ASP A 262 -5.84 -3.37 -10.67
N ASP A 263 -4.93 -2.68 -11.37
CA ASP A 263 -4.54 -2.99 -12.77
C ASP A 263 -3.18 -3.73 -12.86
N VAL A 264 -2.51 -3.90 -11.71
CA VAL A 264 -1.11 -4.35 -11.56
C VAL A 264 -1.01 -5.85 -11.24
#